data_AF-A0A1F4F8D0-F1
#
_entry.id   AF-A0A1F4F8D0-F1
#
_cell.length_a   1.000
_cell.length_b   1.000
_cell.length_c   1.000
_cell.angle_alpha   90.00
_cell.angle_beta   90.00
_cell.angle_gamma   90.00
#
_symmetry.space_group_name_H-M   'P 1'
#
loop_
_entity.id
_entity.type
_entity.pdbx_description
1 polymer ?
#
loop_
_entity_poly.entity_id
_entity_poly.type
_entity_poly.pdbx_seq_one_letter_code
_entity_poly.pdbx_strand_id
1 'polypeptide(L)'
;MRTTVRLDDELLERLKAQARRENLSLTRLLNRTLRAGMQAGPARAARRQRYRERPASMGSPRVALDKALAAAAALEDAEVVRELALRK
;
A
#
# COMPACT_ATOMS: atom_id res chain seq x y z
N MET A 1 8.01 -31.70 -23.61
CA MET A 1 9.14 -31.45 -24.53
C MET A 1 10.40 -31.20 -23.71
N ARG A 2 11.54 -31.74 -24.12
CA ARG A 2 12.83 -31.50 -23.47
C ARG A 2 13.53 -30.34 -24.17
N THR A 3 13.86 -29.30 -23.41
CA THR A 3 14.49 -28.08 -23.93
C THR A 3 15.69 -27.76 -23.05
N THR A 4 16.79 -27.34 -23.65
CA THR A 4 17.97 -26.85 -22.93
C THR A 4 17.92 -25.33 -22.95
N VAL A 5 18.03 -24.71 -21.78
CA VAL A 5 18.02 -23.25 -21.60
C VAL A 5 19.30 -22.84 -20.89
N ARG A 6 19.91 -21.74 -21.32
CA ARG A 6 21.03 -21.13 -20.59
C ARG A 6 20.48 -20.27 -19.46
N LEU A 7 21.00 -20.48 -18.26
CA LEU A 7 20.72 -19.73 -17.05
C LEU A 7 22.07 -19.25 -16.52
N ASP A 8 22.16 -18.03 -16.03
CA ASP A 8 23.33 -17.60 -15.27
C ASP A 8 23.41 -18.35 -13.93
N ASP A 9 24.63 -18.43 -13.38
CA ASP A 9 24.90 -19.22 -12.18
C ASP A 9 24.13 -18.69 -10.96
N GLU A 10 23.99 -17.37 -10.86
CA GLU A 10 23.27 -16.73 -9.76
C GLU A 10 21.79 -17.11 -9.75
N LEU A 11 21.14 -17.05 -10.91
CA LEU A 11 19.75 -17.43 -11.09
C LEU A 11 19.52 -18.92 -10.83
N LEU A 12 20.45 -19.77 -11.28
CA LEU A 12 20.38 -21.21 -11.02
C LEU A 12 20.43 -21.50 -9.52
N GLU A 13 21.33 -20.87 -8.77
CA GLU A 13 21.44 -21.05 -7.31
C GLU A 13 20.21 -20.51 -6.57
N ARG A 14 19.68 -19.36 -6.97
CA ARG A 14 18.42 -18.82 -6.42
C ARG A 14 17.25 -19.78 -6.64
N LEU A 15 17.12 -20.35 -7.84
CA LEU A 15 16.07 -21.32 -8.15
C LEU A 15 16.23 -22.61 -7.34
N LYS A 16 17.45 -23.13 -7.18
CA LYS A 16 17.71 -24.31 -6.33
C LYS A 16 17.35 -24.05 -4.87
N ALA A 17 17.74 -22.90 -4.32
CA ALA A 17 17.43 -22.52 -2.95
C ALA A 17 15.91 -22.42 -2.73
N GLN A 18 15.19 -21.80 -3.66
CA GLN A 18 13.73 -21.69 -3.59
C GLN A 18 13.05 -23.05 -3.75
N ALA A 19 13.54 -23.93 -4.64
CA ALA A 19 13.02 -25.27 -4.82
C ALA A 19 13.13 -26.11 -3.53
N ARG A 20 14.27 -26.01 -2.83
CA ARG A 20 14.47 -26.64 -1.52
C ARG A 20 13.52 -26.10 -0.46
N ARG A 21 13.36 -24.78 -0.36
CA ARG A 21 12.45 -24.15 0.61
C ARG A 21 11.00 -24.58 0.43
N GLU A 22 10.57 -24.78 -0.81
CA GLU A 22 9.20 -25.13 -1.15
C GLU A 22 8.96 -26.64 -1.31
N ASN A 23 9.98 -27.48 -1.09
CA ASN A 23 9.94 -28.93 -1.34
C ASN A 23 9.46 -29.29 -2.77
N LEU A 24 9.92 -28.53 -3.77
CA LEU A 24 9.60 -28.75 -5.18
C LEU A 24 10.83 -29.18 -5.97
N SER A 25 10.64 -29.91 -7.06
CA SER A 25 11.72 -30.16 -8.01
C SER A 25 12.08 -28.88 -8.76
N LEU A 26 13.37 -28.75 -9.12
CA LEU A 26 13.86 -27.59 -9.88
C LEU A 26 13.06 -27.38 -11.18
N THR A 27 12.75 -28.46 -11.90
CA THR A 27 11.94 -28.42 -13.13
C THR A 27 10.52 -27.89 -12.88
N ARG A 28 9.88 -28.30 -11.78
CA ARG A 28 8.52 -27.85 -11.44
C ARG A 28 8.52 -26.38 -11.06
N LEU A 29 9.52 -25.94 -10.29
CA LEU A 29 9.68 -24.54 -9.96
C LEU A 29 9.94 -23.70 -11.21
N LEU A 30 10.86 -24.12 -12.09
CA LEU A 30 11.20 -23.42 -13.32
C LEU A 30 9.97 -23.23 -14.23
N ASN A 31 9.18 -24.28 -14.43
CA ASN A 31 7.95 -24.17 -15.22
C ASN A 31 6.93 -23.22 -14.58
N ARG A 32 6.83 -23.23 -13.25
CA ARG A 32 5.93 -22.32 -12.51
C ARG A 32 6.38 -20.87 -12.64
N THR A 33 7.67 -20.59 -12.47
CA THR A 33 8.22 -19.23 -12.56
C THR A 33 8.10 -18.69 -13.98
N LEU A 34 8.37 -19.49 -15.01
CA LEU A 34 8.18 -19.10 -16.41
C LEU A 34 6.71 -18.77 -16.71
N ARG A 35 5.77 -19.62 -16.26
CA ARG A 35 4.34 -19.37 -16.43
C ARG A 35 3.90 -18.08 -15.73
N ALA A 36 4.36 -17.87 -14.49
CA ALA A 36 4.07 -16.65 -13.75
C ALA A 36 4.65 -15.40 -14.42
N GLY A 37 5.87 -15.48 -14.96
CA GLY A 37 6.51 -14.40 -15.71
C GLY A 37 5.76 -14.05 -17.00
N MET A 38 5.30 -15.06 -17.74
CA MET A 38 4.47 -14.86 -18.94
C MET A 38 3.12 -14.23 -18.60
N GLN A 39 2.51 -14.61 -17.48
CA GLN A 39 1.23 -14.03 -17.02
C GLN A 39 1.40 -12.63 -16.41
N ALA A 40 2.58 -12.32 -15.86
CA ALA A 40 2.83 -11.02 -15.25
C ALA A 40 2.75 -9.91 -16.28
N GLY A 41 3.27 -10.12 -17.50
CA GLY A 41 3.24 -9.16 -18.60
C GLY A 41 3.76 -7.75 -18.24
N PRO A 42 3.89 -6.84 -19.21
CA PRO A 42 4.13 -5.43 -18.90
C PRO A 42 2.94 -4.79 -18.13
N ALA A 43 1.76 -5.41 -18.20
CA ALA A 43 0.53 -4.90 -17.63
C ALA A 43 0.48 -4.92 -16.09
N ARG A 44 1.19 -5.83 -15.40
CA ARG A 44 1.14 -5.89 -13.92
C ARG A 44 1.97 -4.80 -13.24
N ALA A 45 3.04 -4.33 -13.89
CA ALA A 45 3.77 -3.13 -13.45
C ALA A 45 2.93 -1.85 -13.63
N ALA A 46 2.10 -1.80 -14.67
CA ALA A 46 1.22 -0.66 -14.94
C ALA A 46 -0.04 -0.60 -14.05
N ARG A 47 -0.38 -1.67 -13.33
CA ARG A 47 -1.69 -1.82 -12.67
C ARG A 47 -1.78 -1.42 -11.20
N ARG A 48 -0.68 -1.02 -10.57
CA ARG A 48 -0.78 -0.26 -9.32
C ARG A 48 -1.14 1.17 -9.69
N GLN A 49 -2.44 1.42 -9.89
CA GLN A 49 -2.96 2.78 -9.95
C GLN A 49 -2.41 3.52 -8.73
N ARG A 50 -1.76 4.66 -8.97
CA ARG A 50 -1.27 5.51 -7.87
C ARG A 50 -2.46 5.82 -6.97
N TYR A 51 -2.25 5.70 -5.66
CA TYR A 51 -3.25 6.11 -4.70
C TYR A 51 -3.66 7.56 -4.99
N ARG A 52 -4.98 7.81 -5.03
CA ARG A 52 -5.55 9.14 -5.14
C ARG A 52 -6.45 9.36 -3.95
N GLU A 53 -6.23 10.46 -3.25
CA GLU A 53 -7.12 10.93 -2.20
C GLU A 53 -8.49 11.26 -2.81
N ARG A 54 -9.55 10.97 -2.05
CA ARG A 54 -10.93 11.27 -2.43
C ARG A 54 -11.41 12.46 -1.59
N PRO A 55 -11.13 13.71 -2.01
CA PRO A 55 -11.59 14.87 -1.26
C PRO A 55 -13.12 14.93 -1.27
N ALA A 56 -13.69 15.32 -0.15
CA ALA A 56 -15.11 15.65 -0.02
C ALA A 56 -15.26 17.17 0.13
N SER A 57 -16.35 17.73 -0.42
CA SER A 57 -16.64 19.15 -0.26
C SER A 57 -17.04 19.43 1.20
N MET A 58 -16.24 20.24 1.89
CA MET A 58 -16.54 20.72 3.25
C MET A 58 -17.34 22.04 3.23
N GLY A 59 -17.69 22.54 2.05
CA GLY A 59 -18.35 23.84 1.88
C GLY A 59 -17.44 25.04 2.16
N SER A 60 -18.04 26.21 2.31
CA SER A 60 -17.33 27.45 2.63
C SER A 60 -17.07 27.54 4.14
N PRO A 61 -15.88 28.01 4.56
CA PRO A 61 -15.59 28.23 5.98
C PRO A 61 -16.58 29.22 6.60
N ARG A 62 -17.11 28.88 7.77
CA ARG A 62 -17.96 29.78 8.58
C ARG A 62 -17.16 30.58 9.61
N VAL A 63 -15.88 30.25 9.77
CA VAL A 63 -14.96 30.88 10.70
C VAL A 63 -13.67 31.24 9.97
N ALA A 64 -12.98 32.28 10.45
CA ALA A 64 -11.69 32.72 9.94
C ALA A 64 -10.62 31.66 10.23
N LEU A 65 -10.29 30.83 9.23
CA LEU A 65 -9.33 29.72 9.38
C LEU A 65 -7.88 30.22 9.53
N ASP A 66 -7.60 31.44 9.09
CA ASP A 66 -6.36 32.17 9.33
C ASP A 66 -6.18 32.56 10.81
N LYS A 67 -7.25 32.49 11.61
CA LYS A 67 -7.24 32.71 13.07
C LYS A 67 -7.67 31.47 13.85
N ALA A 68 -7.20 30.29 13.42
CA ALA A 68 -7.56 29.00 13.99
C ALA A 68 -7.42 28.92 15.53
N LEU A 69 -6.36 29.53 16.09
CA LEU A 69 -6.14 29.54 17.55
C LEU A 69 -7.23 30.29 18.31
N ALA A 70 -7.70 31.43 17.79
CA ALA A 70 -8.77 32.19 18.41
C ALA A 70 -10.10 31.43 18.33
N ALA A 71 -10.36 30.74 17.21
CA ALA A 71 -11.53 29.88 17.08
C ALA A 71 -11.48 28.68 18.04
N ALA A 72 -10.31 28.08 18.26
CA ALA A 72 -10.12 26.99 19.20
C ALA A 72 -10.35 27.45 20.65
N ALA A 73 -9.78 28.58 21.06
CA ALA A 73 -9.97 29.14 22.40
C ALA A 73 -11.45 29.43 22.69
N ALA A 74 -12.18 30.02 21.74
CA ALA A 74 -13.61 30.28 21.91
C ALA A 74 -14.45 29.01 22.07
N LEU A 75 -14.07 27.92 21.40
CA LEU A 75 -14.73 26.61 21.56
C LEU A 75 -14.41 25.98 22.92
N GLU A 76 -13.17 26.12 23.38
CA GLU A 76 -12.71 25.64 24.70
C GLU A 76 -13.43 26.39 25.83
N ASP A 77 -13.46 27.72 25.78
CA ASP A 77 -14.16 28.55 26.76
C ASP A 77 -15.65 28.17 26.86
N ALA A 78 -16.30 27.92 25.72
CA ALA A 78 -17.71 27.52 25.69
C ALA A 78 -17.94 26.16 26.37
N GLU A 79 -17.02 25.20 26.19
CA GLU A 79 -17.12 23.90 26.85
C GLU A 79 -16.81 24.00 28.35
N VAL A 80 -15.82 24.80 28.76
CA VAL A 80 -15.53 25.06 30.19
C VAL A 80 -16.73 25.65 30.91
N VAL A 81 -17.41 26.65 30.32
CA VAL A 81 -18.63 27.23 30.89
C VAL A 81 -19.73 26.18 31.04
N ARG A 82 -19.87 25.28 30.07
CA ARG A 82 -20.83 24.18 30.10
C ARG A 82 -20.51 23.18 31.20
N GLU A 83 -19.25 22.78 31.37
CA GLU A 83 -18.80 21.87 32.43
C GLU A 83 -19.05 22.45 33.83
N LEU A 84 -18.68 23.73 34.03
CA LEU A 84 -18.94 24.45 35.27
C LEU A 84 -20.43 24.53 35.61
N ALA A 85 -21.29 24.77 34.60
CA ALA A 85 -22.74 24.78 34.77
C ALA A 85 -23.30 23.40 35.17
N LEU A 86 -22.67 22.32 34.69
CA LEU A 86 -22.99 20.94 35.05
C LEU A 86 -22.37 20.52 36.40
N ARG A 87 -21.58 21.39 37.05
CA ARG A 87 -20.79 21.10 38.26
C ARG A 87 -19.90 19.86 38.09
N LYS A 88 -19.38 19.66 36.89
CA LYS A 88 -18.40 18.62 36.56
C LYS A 88 -16.99 19.17 36.64
#